data_AF-A0A6N8NMI4-F1
#
_entry.id   AF-A0A6N8NMI4-F1
#
_cell.length_a   1.000
_cell.length_b   1.000
_cell.length_c   1.000
_cell.angle_alpha   90.00
_cell.angle_beta   90.00
_cell.angle_gamma   90.00
#
_symmetry.space_group_name_H-M   'P 1'
#
loop_
_entity.id
_entity.type
_entity.pdbx_description
1 polymer ?
#
loop_
_entity_poly.entity_id
_entity_poly.type
_entity_poly.pdbx_seq_one_letter_code
_entity_poly.pdbx_strand_id
1 'polypeptide(L)'
;MALNLDSLGLSAKVTAEGISAPDYQTILSTLISYFQQIYGSDAYLEPDSKDGQMVALMALAIHDANNMAITVYNCFSPATGYGAALTSNVKINGISRKGATNSTVDLLLTGTAGTTIING
;
A
#
# COMPACT_ATOMS: atom_id res chain seq x y z
N MET A 1 -32.74 1.36 14.25
CA MET A 1 -31.62 0.95 15.13
C MET A 1 -30.47 1.90 14.83
N ALA A 2 -29.87 2.54 15.83
CA ALA A 2 -28.75 3.46 15.57
C ALA A 2 -27.48 2.65 15.24
N LEU A 3 -26.71 3.06 14.23
CA LEU A 3 -25.40 2.46 13.98
C LEU A 3 -24.52 2.59 15.23
N ASN A 4 -23.72 1.57 15.52
CA ASN A 4 -22.61 1.73 16.46
C ASN A 4 -21.55 2.62 15.80
N LEU A 5 -21.36 3.83 16.34
CA LEU A 5 -20.43 4.83 15.82
C LEU A 5 -19.06 4.79 16.51
N ASP A 6 -18.85 3.90 17.49
CA ASP A 6 -17.58 3.81 18.21
C ASP A 6 -16.49 3.22 17.33
N SER A 7 -16.85 2.25 16.47
CA SER A 7 -16.00 1.79 15.37
C SER A 7 -16.80 1.03 14.32
N LEU A 8 -16.53 1.32 13.05
CA LEU A 8 -17.05 0.55 11.91
C LEU A 8 -16.20 -0.69 11.60
N GLY A 9 -15.06 -0.87 12.28
CA GLY A 9 -14.15 -2.00 12.03
C GLY A 9 -13.45 -2.00 10.67
N LEU A 10 -13.53 -0.88 9.92
CA LEU A 10 -13.00 -0.77 8.56
C LEU A 10 -11.54 -0.32 8.48
N SER A 11 -10.97 0.17 9.59
CA SER A 11 -9.58 0.64 9.63
C SER A 11 -8.58 -0.50 9.76
N ALA A 12 -7.35 -0.25 9.34
CA ALA A 12 -6.21 -1.08 9.72
C ALA A 12 -6.09 -1.20 11.25
N LYS A 13 -5.64 -2.36 11.72
CA LYS A 13 -5.43 -2.68 13.14
C LYS A 13 -4.05 -3.29 13.31
N VAL A 14 -3.38 -2.89 14.38
CA VAL A 14 -2.12 -3.49 14.82
C VAL A 14 -2.42 -4.43 15.99
N THR A 15 -2.03 -5.69 15.84
CA THR A 15 -2.14 -6.73 16.87
C THR A 15 -0.76 -7.29 17.19
N ALA A 16 -0.70 -8.31 18.06
CA ALA A 16 0.57 -8.97 18.38
C ALA A 16 1.20 -9.66 17.15
N GLU A 17 0.38 -10.03 16.17
CA GLU A 17 0.77 -10.69 14.93
C GLU A 17 1.25 -9.69 13.84
N GLY A 18 1.07 -8.38 14.06
CA GLY A 18 1.45 -7.33 13.12
C GLY A 18 0.28 -6.43 12.72
N ILE A 19 0.44 -5.69 11.62
CA ILE A 19 -0.64 -4.87 11.05
C ILE A 19 -1.45 -5.67 10.03
N SER A 20 -2.77 -5.53 10.09
CA SER A 20 -3.71 -6.06 9.09
C SER A 20 -4.83 -5.06 8.83
N ALA A 21 -5.48 -5.19 7.68
CA ALA A 21 -6.66 -4.41 7.34
C ALA A 21 -7.66 -5.27 6.55
N PRO A 22 -8.96 -4.94 6.58
CA PRO A 22 -9.93 -5.59 5.71
C PRO A 22 -9.60 -5.32 4.23
N ASP A 23 -9.89 -6.29 3.37
CA ASP A 23 -9.80 -6.11 1.92
C ASP A 23 -10.91 -5.17 1.40
N TYR A 24 -10.73 -4.69 0.17
CA TYR A 24 -11.71 -3.79 -0.47
C TYR A 24 -13.12 -4.37 -0.49
N GLN A 25 -13.29 -5.66 -0.76
CA GLN A 25 -14.62 -6.28 -0.88
C GLN A 25 -15.34 -6.34 0.47
N THR A 26 -14.60 -6.60 1.55
CA THR A 26 -15.10 -6.56 2.92
C THR A 26 -15.54 -5.15 3.31
N ILE A 27 -14.76 -4.13 2.94
CA ILE A 27 -15.10 -2.73 3.18
C ILE A 27 -16.36 -2.35 2.41
N LEU A 28 -16.41 -2.66 1.10
CA LEU A 28 -17.54 -2.34 0.22
C LEU A 28 -18.84 -2.97 0.72
N SER A 29 -18.83 -4.28 1.00
CA SER A 29 -20.01 -4.99 1.49
C SER A 29 -20.51 -4.46 2.84
N THR A 30 -19.60 -4.07 3.73
CA THR A 30 -19.95 -3.44 5.02
C THR A 30 -20.60 -2.08 4.81
N LEU A 31 -20.05 -1.24 3.93
CA LEU A 31 -20.65 0.07 3.62
C LEU A 31 -22.02 -0.05 2.93
N ILE A 32 -22.20 -1.01 2.02
CA ILE A 32 -23.51 -1.32 1.42
C ILE A 32 -24.52 -1.71 2.50
N SER A 33 -24.12 -2.58 3.44
CA SER A 33 -24.99 -2.99 4.55
C SER A 33 -25.42 -1.79 5.40
N TYR A 34 -24.50 -0.88 5.72
CA TYR A 34 -24.83 0.34 6.45
C TYR A 34 -25.72 1.29 5.64
N PHE A 35 -25.45 1.45 4.35
CA PHE A 35 -26.29 2.25 3.47
C PHE A 35 -27.73 1.75 3.49
N GLN A 36 -27.94 0.44 3.31
CA GLN A 36 -29.26 -0.18 3.33
C GLN A 36 -29.96 -0.08 4.69
N GLN A 37 -29.20 -0.14 5.79
CA GLN A 37 -29.75 0.09 7.13
C GLN A 37 -30.27 1.53 7.33
N ILE A 38 -29.65 2.51 6.66
CA ILE A 38 -30.00 3.93 6.79
C ILE A 38 -31.12 4.32 5.83
N TYR A 39 -31.01 3.91 4.57
CA TYR A 39 -31.85 4.38 3.47
C TYR A 39 -32.94 3.39 3.04
N GLY A 40 -32.87 2.14 3.50
CA GLY A 40 -33.81 1.08 3.13
C GLY A 40 -33.13 -0.09 2.42
N SER A 41 -33.64 -1.30 2.65
CA SER A 41 -33.10 -2.52 2.04
C SER A 41 -33.35 -2.63 0.54
N ASP A 42 -34.24 -1.81 0.00
CA ASP A 42 -34.58 -1.69 -1.42
C ASP A 42 -33.67 -0.72 -2.18
N ALA A 43 -32.70 -0.09 -1.51
CA ALA A 43 -31.70 0.75 -2.16
C ALA A 43 -30.88 -0.03 -3.21
N TYR A 44 -30.87 0.47 -4.45
CA TYR A 44 -30.12 -0.11 -5.57
C TYR A 44 -28.67 0.40 -5.55
N LEU A 45 -27.73 -0.50 -5.26
CA LEU A 45 -26.31 -0.19 -5.03
C LEU A 45 -25.36 -1.01 -5.92
N GLU A 46 -25.87 -1.52 -7.04
CA GLU A 46 -25.05 -2.21 -8.04
C GLU A 46 -24.06 -1.24 -8.70
N PRO A 47 -22.95 -1.74 -9.31
CA PRO A 47 -21.89 -0.89 -9.87
C PRO A 47 -22.32 0.07 -10.99
N ASP A 48 -23.46 -0.19 -11.63
CA ASP A 48 -24.06 0.67 -12.67
C ASP A 48 -24.87 1.84 -12.08
N SER A 49 -25.18 1.79 -10.79
CA SER A 49 -25.91 2.84 -10.08
C SER A 49 -24.99 3.96 -9.60
N LYS A 50 -25.52 5.19 -9.56
CA LYS A 50 -24.78 6.34 -9.04
C LYS A 50 -24.45 6.18 -7.56
N ASP A 51 -25.39 5.65 -6.78
CA ASP A 51 -25.21 5.43 -5.35
C ASP A 51 -24.23 4.28 -5.10
N GLY A 52 -24.29 3.20 -5.86
CA GLY A 52 -23.30 2.12 -5.84
C GLY A 52 -21.88 2.59 -6.18
N GLN A 53 -21.74 3.46 -7.19
CA GLN A 53 -20.45 4.08 -7.53
C GLN A 53 -19.94 4.98 -6.40
N MET A 54 -20.82 5.75 -5.76
CA MET A 54 -20.44 6.59 -4.62
C MET A 54 -19.94 5.74 -3.44
N VAL A 55 -20.64 4.65 -3.11
CA VAL A 55 -20.21 3.73 -2.05
C VAL A 55 -18.88 3.04 -2.39
N ALA A 56 -18.69 2.64 -3.66
CA ALA A 56 -17.43 2.08 -4.13
C ALA A 56 -16.25 3.06 -3.99
N LEU A 57 -16.43 4.34 -4.32
CA LEU A 57 -15.40 5.37 -4.14
C LEU A 57 -15.02 5.54 -2.66
N MET A 58 -16.01 5.52 -1.76
CA MET A 58 -15.74 5.57 -0.31
C MET A 58 -15.00 4.32 0.18
N ALA A 59 -15.40 3.13 -0.28
CA ALA A 59 -14.71 1.89 0.04
C ALA A 59 -13.25 1.91 -0.42
N LEU A 60 -13.00 2.41 -1.64
CA LEU A 60 -11.66 2.51 -2.21
C LEU A 60 -10.79 3.49 -1.42
N ALA A 61 -11.33 4.66 -1.05
CA ALA A 61 -10.60 5.63 -0.26
C ALA A 61 -10.15 5.06 1.10
N ILE A 62 -11.01 4.29 1.78
CA ILE A 62 -10.66 3.63 3.04
C ILE A 62 -9.60 2.54 2.80
N HIS A 63 -9.77 1.73 1.76
CA HIS A 63 -8.80 0.69 1.40
C HIS A 63 -7.42 1.28 1.11
N ASP A 64 -7.33 2.38 0.36
CA ASP A 64 -6.09 3.05 0.03
C ASP A 64 -5.42 3.64 1.29
N ALA A 65 -6.21 4.25 2.18
CA ALA A 65 -5.72 4.74 3.46
C ALA A 65 -5.17 3.61 4.35
N ASN A 66 -5.84 2.45 4.37
CA ASN A 66 -5.38 1.27 5.09
C ASN A 66 -4.07 0.72 4.52
N ASN A 67 -3.94 0.64 3.20
CA ASN A 67 -2.71 0.20 2.54
C ASN A 67 -1.54 1.16 2.80
N MET A 68 -1.81 2.47 2.86
CA MET A 68 -0.81 3.45 3.30
C MET A 68 -0.42 3.22 4.77
N ALA A 69 -1.37 2.97 5.67
CA ALA A 69 -1.08 2.66 7.07
C ALA A 69 -0.21 1.40 7.23
N ILE A 70 -0.50 0.34 6.47
CA ILE A 70 0.32 -0.88 6.40
C ILE A 70 1.73 -0.56 5.91
N THR A 71 1.84 0.27 4.87
CA THR A 71 3.13 0.71 4.32
C THR A 71 3.96 1.48 5.35
N VAL A 72 3.34 2.43 6.06
CA VAL A 72 3.98 3.20 7.13
C VAL A 72 4.44 2.28 8.27
N TYR A 73 3.60 1.34 8.70
CA TYR A 73 3.96 0.37 9.73
C TYR A 73 5.16 -0.48 9.32
N ASN A 74 5.15 -1.01 8.09
CA ASN A 74 6.24 -1.80 7.55
C ASN A 74 7.52 -0.97 7.35
N CYS A 75 7.40 0.35 7.18
CA CYS A 75 8.54 1.25 7.07
C CYS A 75 9.33 1.42 8.38
N PHE A 76 8.84 0.93 9.53
CA PHE A 76 9.62 0.89 10.77
C PHE A 76 10.62 -0.26 10.83
N SER A 77 10.52 -1.25 9.94
CA SER A 77 11.49 -2.32 9.83
C SER A 77 12.58 -1.96 8.79
N PRO A 78 13.87 -2.14 9.10
CA PRO A 78 14.95 -1.98 8.12
C PRO A 78 14.84 -2.93 6.91
N ALA A 79 14.19 -4.10 7.09
CA ALA A 79 14.06 -5.09 6.02
C ALA A 79 13.05 -4.68 4.93
N THR A 80 12.06 -3.87 5.30
CA THR A 80 10.93 -3.51 4.43
C THR A 80 10.81 -2.01 4.18
N GLY A 81 11.48 -1.17 4.97
CA GLY A 81 11.50 0.27 4.78
C GLY A 81 12.28 0.67 3.53
N TYR A 82 11.91 1.82 2.97
CA TYR A 82 12.58 2.41 1.80
C TYR A 82 12.71 3.94 1.96
N GLY A 83 13.42 4.58 1.04
CA GLY A 83 13.56 6.04 1.00
C GLY A 83 14.08 6.65 2.31
N ALA A 84 13.40 7.69 2.79
CA ALA A 84 13.73 8.40 4.03
C ALA A 84 13.51 7.53 5.28
N ALA A 85 12.46 6.71 5.31
CA ALA A 85 12.19 5.82 6.43
C ALA A 85 13.32 4.80 6.63
N LEU A 86 13.79 4.15 5.56
CA LEU A 86 14.96 3.27 5.63
C LEU A 86 16.20 4.02 6.12
N THR A 87 16.43 5.21 5.59
CA THR A 87 17.59 6.04 5.96
C THR A 87 17.59 6.36 7.46
N SER A 88 16.43 6.69 8.03
CA SER A 88 16.27 6.91 9.46
C SER A 88 16.51 5.63 10.26
N ASN A 89 15.92 4.50 9.84
CA ASN A 89 16.05 3.23 10.56
C ASN A 89 17.50 2.74 10.60
N VAL A 90 18.21 2.75 9.46
CA VAL A 90 19.61 2.28 9.44
C VAL A 90 20.49 3.16 10.31
N LYS A 91 20.28 4.48 10.29
CA LYS A 91 21.03 5.44 11.11
C LYS A 91 20.83 5.19 12.60
N ILE A 92 19.59 4.93 13.05
CA ILE A 92 19.29 4.58 14.44
C ILE A 92 20.01 3.28 14.84
N ASN A 93 20.08 2.30 13.94
CA ASN A 93 20.76 1.03 14.17
C ASN A 93 22.29 1.09 14.02
N GLY A 94 22.88 2.29 13.82
CA GLY A 94 24.34 2.44 13.65
C GLY A 94 24.87 1.94 12.31
N ILE A 95 24.00 1.72 11.33
CA ILE A 95 24.32 1.21 10.00
C ILE A 95 24.16 2.34 8.97
N SER A 96 24.99 2.35 7.94
CA SER A 96 24.85 3.27 6.81
C SER A 96 24.25 2.57 5.61
N ARG A 97 23.35 3.26 4.90
CA ARG A 97 22.79 2.77 3.64
C ARG A 97 23.89 2.74 2.58
N LYS A 98 24.01 1.63 1.84
CA LYS A 98 24.93 1.56 0.70
C LYS A 98 24.49 2.57 -0.35
N GLY A 99 25.45 3.36 -0.86
CA GLY A 99 25.21 4.27 -1.98
C GLY A 99 24.86 3.49 -3.26
N ALA A 100 24.27 4.19 -4.23
CA ALA A 100 24.11 3.62 -5.57
C ALA A 100 25.49 3.36 -6.19
N THR A 101 25.68 2.16 -6.72
CA THR A 101 26.85 1.80 -7.52
C THR A 101 26.41 1.51 -8.93
N ASN A 102 27.26 1.79 -9.92
CA ASN A 102 27.01 1.36 -11.29
C ASN A 102 27.00 -0.17 -11.37
N SER A 103 26.14 -0.73 -12.22
CA SER A 103 26.19 -2.15 -12.57
C SER A 103 27.45 -2.42 -13.40
N THR A 104 28.10 -3.55 -13.16
CA THR A 104 29.25 -4.03 -13.94
C THR A 104 28.88 -5.32 -14.64
N VAL A 105 29.28 -5.47 -15.91
CA VAL A 105 29.05 -6.69 -16.69
C VAL A 105 30.25 -6.93 -17.60
N ASP A 106 30.64 -8.20 -17.75
CA ASP A 106 31.66 -8.59 -18.70
C ASP A 106 31.06 -8.64 -20.11
N LEU A 107 31.72 -7.98 -21.06
CA LEU A 107 31.30 -7.93 -22.46
C LEU A 107 32.37 -8.54 -23.35
N LEU A 108 31.94 -9.42 -24.26
CA LEU A 108 32.76 -9.84 -25.39
C LEU A 108 32.58 -8.84 -26.53
N LEU A 109 33.66 -8.12 -26.85
CA LEU A 109 33.67 -7.14 -27.93
C LEU A 109 34.44 -7.73 -29.12
N THR A 110 33.81 -7.72 -30.29
CA THR A 110 34.43 -8.17 -31.55
C THR A 110 34.73 -6.96 -32.44
N GLY A 111 35.83 -7.00 -33.20
CA GLY A 111 36.23 -5.89 -34.04
C GLY A 111 37.61 -6.06 -34.67
N THR A 112 38.11 -4.99 -35.28
CA THR A 112 39.40 -4.98 -35.97
C THR A 112 40.57 -4.96 -34.98
N ALA A 113 41.59 -5.78 -35.22
CA ALA A 113 42.81 -5.82 -34.43
C ALA A 113 43.49 -4.44 -34.38
N GLY A 114 43.92 -4.02 -33.18
CA GLY A 114 44.53 -2.71 -32.94
C GLY A 114 43.56 -1.58 -32.57
N THR A 115 42.24 -1.85 -32.54
CA THR A 115 41.25 -0.86 -32.09
C THR A 115 41.37 -0.65 -30.58
N THR A 116 41.58 0.59 -30.15
CA THR A 116 41.63 0.96 -28.72
C THR A 116 40.23 1.28 -28.21
N ILE A 117 39.86 0.71 -27.07
CA ILE A 117 38.62 1.03 -26.37
C ILE A 117 38.93 2.03 -25.25
N ILE A 118 38.19 3.14 -25.19
CA ILE A 118 38.36 4.20 -24.18
C ILE A 118 37.07 4.29 -23.37
N ASN A 119 37.18 4.32 -22.04
CA ASN A 119 36.05 4.37 -21.09
C ASN A 119 35.10 3.16 -21.17
N GLY A 120 35.65 1.95 -21.07
CA GLY A 120 34.89 0.70 -20.89
C GLY A 120 34.35 0.51 -19.48
#